data_AF-A0A7V5WHX6-F1
#
_entry.id   AF-A0A7V5WHX6-F1
#
_cell.length_a   1.000
_cell.length_b   1.000
_cell.length_c   1.000
_cell.angle_alpha   90.00
_cell.angle_beta   90.00
_cell.angle_gamma   90.00
#
_symmetry.space_group_name_H-M   'P 1'
#
loop_
_entity.id
_entity.type
_entity.pdbx_description
1 polymer ?
#
loop_
_entity_poly.entity_id
_entity_poly.type
_entity_poly.pdbx_seq_one_letter_code
_entity_poly.pdbx_strand_id
1 'polypeptide(L)'
;MADNPIHERIADVIESTLCQVWAKDPQNVNDRTAARLVELMIDKYHFNDEAPQADSPVQEEGFRLFLQETGKTFSQIHPEQVVKVLAAVYRSIQRRTIGGASYLQFVSQFTGINPGV
;
A
#
# COMPACT_ATOMS: atom_id res chain seq x y z
N MET A 1 -1.43 3.11 17.98
CA MET A 1 -2.51 2.70 17.06
C MET A 1 -2.68 1.20 17.25
N ALA A 2 -3.90 0.75 17.55
CA ALA A 2 -4.40 -0.61 17.78
C ALA A 2 -3.49 -1.60 18.55
N ASP A 3 -3.90 -2.03 19.75
CA ASP A 3 -3.38 -3.20 20.48
C ASP A 3 -3.69 -4.55 19.78
N ASN A 4 -3.78 -4.56 18.44
CA ASN A 4 -4.09 -5.73 17.65
C ASN A 4 -2.90 -6.09 16.74
N PRO A 5 -2.13 -7.14 17.08
CA PRO A 5 -0.95 -7.54 16.31
C PRO A 5 -1.27 -7.94 14.86
N ILE A 6 -2.54 -8.30 14.57
CA ILE A 6 -2.98 -8.58 13.20
C ILE A 6 -3.00 -7.30 12.37
N HIS A 7 -3.48 -6.18 12.94
CA HIS A 7 -3.55 -4.90 12.21
C HIS A 7 -2.17 -4.33 11.94
N GLU A 8 -1.28 -4.43 12.93
CA GLU A 8 0.13 -4.05 12.79
C GLU A 8 0.80 -4.85 11.66
N ARG A 9 0.68 -6.18 11.67
CA ARG A 9 1.24 -7.02 10.60
C ARG A 9 0.69 -6.69 9.21
N ILE A 10 -0.60 -6.35 9.10
CA ILE A 10 -1.19 -5.94 7.81
C ILE A 10 -0.61 -4.60 7.37
N ALA A 11 -0.52 -3.62 8.29
CA ALA A 11 0.02 -2.31 8.01
C ALA A 11 1.49 -2.40 7.58
N ASP A 12 2.32 -3.18 8.28
CA ASP A 12 3.72 -3.38 7.97
C ASP A 12 3.93 -3.88 6.55
N VAL A 13 3.15 -4.88 6.13
CA VAL A 13 3.23 -5.42 4.77
C VAL A 13 2.80 -4.35 3.76
N ILE A 14 1.68 -3.66 3.99
CA ILE A 14 1.19 -2.63 3.05
C ILE A 14 2.20 -1.51 2.89
N GLU A 15 2.65 -0.91 4.00
CA GLU A 15 3.54 0.25 3.98
C GLU A 15 4.94 -0.13 3.48
N SER A 16 5.44 -1.32 3.82
CA SER A 16 6.71 -1.83 3.27
C SER A 16 6.60 -2.03 1.76
N THR A 17 5.51 -2.62 1.26
CA THR A 17 5.30 -2.78 -0.19
C THR A 17 5.22 -1.42 -0.89
N LEU A 18 4.50 -0.44 -0.33
CA LEU A 18 4.46 0.92 -0.89
C LEU A 18 5.85 1.54 -0.97
N CYS A 19 6.67 1.41 0.08
CA CYS A 19 8.05 1.89 0.07
C CYS A 19 8.92 1.14 -0.95
N GLN A 20 8.72 -0.16 -1.17
CA GLN A 20 9.45 -0.90 -2.20
C GLN A 20 9.11 -0.42 -3.61
N VAL A 21 7.83 -0.17 -3.89
CA VAL A 21 7.40 0.41 -5.18
C VAL A 21 8.05 1.78 -5.37
N TRP A 22 8.04 2.62 -4.33
CA TRP A 22 8.66 3.93 -4.38
C TRP A 22 10.19 3.87 -4.55
N ALA A 23 10.87 2.95 -3.88
CA ALA A 23 12.32 2.78 -3.99
C ALA A 23 12.77 2.31 -5.39
N LYS A 24 11.93 1.57 -6.11
CA LYS A 24 12.20 1.17 -7.49
C LYS A 24 12.10 2.32 -8.50
N ASP A 25 11.19 3.26 -8.27
CA ASP A 25 10.96 4.40 -9.16
C ASP A 25 10.60 5.68 -8.38
N PRO A 26 11.59 6.31 -7.71
CA PRO A 26 11.33 7.45 -6.83
C PRO A 26 10.91 8.72 -7.58
N GLN A 27 11.10 8.77 -8.91
CA GLN A 27 10.74 9.92 -9.73
C GLN A 27 9.26 9.88 -10.18
N ASN A 28 8.71 8.69 -10.43
CA ASN A 28 7.33 8.55 -10.91
C ASN A 28 6.35 8.04 -9.84
N VAL A 29 6.86 7.50 -8.73
CA VAL A 29 6.01 7.08 -7.61
C VAL A 29 5.94 8.18 -6.56
N ASN A 30 4.71 8.60 -6.26
CA ASN A 30 4.41 9.57 -5.22
C ASN A 30 3.19 9.12 -4.41
N ASP A 31 2.73 9.95 -3.47
CA ASP A 31 1.60 9.61 -2.61
C ASP A 31 0.29 9.36 -3.39
N ARG A 32 0.11 9.95 -4.59
CA ARG A 32 -1.06 9.67 -5.45
C ARG A 32 -0.97 8.25 -6.03
N THR A 33 0.22 7.86 -6.49
CA THR A 33 0.47 6.48 -6.95
C THR A 33 0.24 5.50 -5.81
N ALA A 34 0.72 5.81 -4.60
CA ALA A 34 0.49 5.00 -3.41
C ALA A 34 -1.00 4.87 -3.06
N ALA A 35 -1.74 5.99 -3.07
CA ALA A 35 -3.19 5.97 -2.84
C ALA A 35 -3.92 5.08 -3.85
N ARG A 36 -3.56 5.20 -5.14
CA ARG A 36 -4.16 4.40 -6.22
C ARG A 36 -3.88 2.91 -6.04
N LEU A 37 -2.67 2.53 -5.66
CA LEU A 37 -2.34 1.12 -5.37
C LEU A 37 -3.18 0.56 -4.21
N VAL A 38 -3.41 1.36 -3.17
CA VAL A 38 -4.26 0.96 -2.04
C VAL A 38 -5.72 0.82 -2.47
N GLU A 39 -6.24 1.67 -3.36
CA GLU A 39 -7.57 1.52 -3.95
C GLU A 39 -7.71 0.19 -4.70
N LEU A 40 -6.77 -0.15 -5.60
CA LEU A 40 -6.80 -1.41 -6.34
C LEU A 40 -6.82 -2.63 -5.40
N MET A 41 -6.13 -2.54 -4.26
CA MET A 41 -6.16 -3.57 -3.23
C MET A 41 -7.51 -3.61 -2.49
N ILE A 42 -8.13 -2.47 -2.20
CA ILE A 42 -9.50 -2.43 -1.66
C ILE A 42 -10.46 -3.07 -2.67
N ASP A 43 -10.34 -2.75 -3.96
CA ASP A 43 -11.20 -3.32 -5.00
C ASP A 43 -11.10 -4.84 -5.05
N LYS A 44 -9.87 -5.35 -4.95
CA LYS A 44 -9.63 -6.79 -4.84
C LYS A 44 -10.27 -7.43 -3.59
N TYR A 45 -10.02 -6.89 -2.40
CA TYR A 45 -10.39 -7.57 -1.15
C TYR A 45 -11.80 -7.26 -0.64
N HIS A 46 -12.39 -6.15 -1.09
CA HIS A 46 -13.74 -5.74 -0.72
C HIS A 46 -14.76 -6.05 -1.82
N PHE A 47 -14.44 -5.71 -3.07
CA PHE A 47 -15.36 -5.90 -4.20
C PHE A 47 -15.09 -7.19 -4.99
N ASN A 48 -14.05 -7.96 -4.66
CA ASN A 48 -13.62 -9.17 -5.37
C ASN A 48 -13.31 -8.91 -6.85
N ASP A 49 -12.78 -7.73 -7.17
CA ASP A 49 -12.30 -7.42 -8.52
C ASP A 49 -10.97 -8.15 -8.78
N GLU A 50 -11.00 -9.13 -9.68
CA GLU A 50 -9.81 -9.90 -10.06
C GLU A 50 -8.94 -9.18 -11.10
N ALA A 51 -9.48 -8.17 -11.79
CA ALA A 51 -8.80 -7.43 -12.84
C ALA A 51 -8.96 -5.91 -12.65
N PRO A 52 -8.51 -5.37 -11.51
CA PRO A 52 -8.69 -3.95 -11.23
C PRO A 52 -7.87 -3.11 -12.23
N GLN A 53 -8.48 -2.03 -12.71
CA GLN A 53 -7.93 -1.21 -13.79
C GLN A 53 -6.77 -0.35 -13.29
N ALA A 54 -5.54 -0.79 -13.56
CA ALA A 54 -4.35 0.04 -13.41
C ALA A 54 -4.24 1.04 -14.57
N ASP A 55 -3.98 2.30 -14.24
CA ASP A 55 -3.91 3.40 -15.22
C ASP A 55 -2.49 3.62 -15.78
N SER A 56 -1.49 2.94 -15.21
CA SER A 56 -0.09 3.06 -15.64
C SER A 56 0.71 1.78 -15.39
N PRO A 57 1.84 1.57 -16.10
CA PRO A 57 2.72 0.43 -15.88
C PRO A 57 3.25 0.32 -14.44
N VAL A 58 3.51 1.47 -13.80
CA VAL A 58 3.96 1.54 -12.40
C VAL A 58 2.88 1.02 -11.45
N GLN A 59 1.60 1.32 -11.71
CA GLN A 59 0.49 0.81 -10.92
C GLN A 59 0.30 -0.69 -11.14
N GLU A 60 0.47 -1.18 -12.37
CA GLU A 60 0.36 -2.60 -12.68
C GLU A 60 1.47 -3.41 -11.99
N GLU A 61 2.73 -2.94 -12.08
CA GLU A 61 3.85 -3.59 -11.40
C GLU A 61 3.69 -3.52 -9.87
N GLY A 62 3.31 -2.36 -9.34
CA GLY A 62 3.07 -2.18 -7.91
C GLY A 62 1.97 -3.09 -7.39
N PHE A 63 0.86 -3.21 -8.12
CA PHE A 63 -0.24 -4.12 -7.77
C PHE A 63 0.21 -5.57 -7.79
N ARG A 64 1.00 -5.97 -8.78
CA ARG A 64 1.59 -7.32 -8.84
C ARG A 64 2.52 -7.60 -7.66
N LEU A 65 3.33 -6.64 -7.26
CA LEU A 65 4.17 -6.75 -6.07
C LEU A 65 3.32 -6.91 -4.80
N PHE A 66 2.25 -6.13 -4.66
CA PHE A 66 1.28 -6.31 -3.58
C PHE A 66 0.71 -7.72 -3.54
N LEU A 67 0.32 -8.31 -4.67
CA LEU A 67 -0.19 -9.68 -4.70
C LEU A 67 0.85 -10.70 -4.23
N GLN A 68 2.12 -10.49 -4.58
CA GLN A 68 3.23 -11.36 -4.17
C GLN A 68 3.50 -11.26 -2.67
N GLU A 69 3.62 -10.05 -2.13
CA GLU A 69 3.96 -9.78 -0.73
C GLU A 69 2.78 -10.09 0.21
N THR A 70 1.54 -9.82 -0.22
CA THR A 70 0.35 -10.01 0.61
C THR A 70 -0.27 -11.40 0.47
N GLY A 71 -0.02 -12.15 -0.61
CA GLY A 71 -0.74 -13.39 -0.91
C GLY A 71 -0.71 -14.44 0.21
N LYS A 72 0.44 -14.65 0.86
CA LYS A 72 0.55 -15.56 2.01
C LYS A 72 0.06 -14.94 3.32
N THR A 73 0.29 -13.65 3.52
CA THR A 73 -0.07 -12.98 4.77
C THR A 73 -1.59 -12.77 4.88
N PHE A 74 -2.24 -12.36 3.80
CA PHE A 74 -3.66 -12.00 3.79
C PHE A 74 -4.56 -13.22 3.61
N SER A 75 -4.09 -14.32 3.01
CA SER A 75 -4.89 -15.55 2.89
C SER A 75 -5.24 -16.20 4.24
N GLN A 76 -4.49 -15.90 5.29
CA GLN A 76 -4.73 -16.38 6.66
C GLN A 76 -5.58 -15.41 7.49
N ILE A 77 -5.94 -14.26 6.93
CA ILE A 77 -6.59 -13.16 7.62
C ILE A 77 -7.98 -12.96 7.03
N HIS A 78 -8.97 -12.70 7.87
CA HIS A 78 -10.32 -12.39 7.39
C HIS A 78 -10.30 -11.12 6.52
N PRO A 79 -10.87 -11.12 5.29
CA PRO A 79 -10.78 -10.00 4.35
C PRO A 79 -11.20 -8.65 4.94
N GLU A 80 -12.22 -8.64 5.82
CA GLU A 80 -12.67 -7.43 6.50
C GLU A 80 -11.57 -6.75 7.34
N GLN A 81 -10.68 -7.52 7.96
CA GLN A 81 -9.56 -6.97 8.74
C GLN A 81 -8.53 -6.31 7.81
N VAL A 82 -8.28 -6.92 6.65
CA VAL A 82 -7.40 -6.37 5.61
C VAL A 82 -7.96 -5.06 5.08
N VAL A 83 -9.24 -5.05 4.70
CA VAL A 83 -9.92 -3.87 4.16
C VAL A 83 -9.94 -2.71 5.18
N LYS A 84 -10.12 -2.99 6.48
CA LYS A 84 -10.06 -1.97 7.53
C LYS A 84 -8.72 -1.25 7.57
N VAL A 85 -7.63 -2.00 7.48
CA VAL A 85 -6.27 -1.42 7.49
C VAL A 85 -5.98 -0.69 6.18
N LEU A 86 -6.32 -1.27 5.02
CA LEU A 86 -6.21 -0.60 3.72
C LEU A 86 -6.96 0.75 3.72
N ALA A 87 -8.20 0.78 4.22
CA ALA A 87 -8.99 2.00 4.32
C ALA A 87 -8.41 3.02 5.31
N ALA A 88 -7.71 2.57 6.36
CA ALA A 88 -7.01 3.46 7.29
C ALA A 88 -5.75 4.07 6.65
N VAL A 89 -4.96 3.25 5.96
CA VAL A 89 -3.79 3.68 5.19
C VAL A 89 -4.19 4.67 4.11
N TYR A 90 -5.20 4.35 3.30
CA TYR A 90 -5.73 5.22 2.25
C TYR A 90 -6.11 6.61 2.80
N ARG A 91 -6.87 6.66 3.89
CA ARG A 91 -7.25 7.91 4.56
C ARG A 91 -6.03 8.68 5.08
N SER A 92 -5.01 7.99 5.58
CA SER A 92 -3.76 8.60 6.02
C SER A 92 -3.02 9.26 4.86
N ILE A 93 -2.92 8.57 3.72
CA ILE A 93 -2.32 9.08 2.49
C ILE A 93 -3.08 10.32 2.03
N GLN A 94 -4.41 10.24 1.89
CA GLN A 94 -5.23 11.37 1.43
C GLN A 94 -5.11 12.61 2.32
N ARG A 95 -5.06 12.42 3.64
CA ARG A 95 -4.95 13.55 4.59
C ARG A 95 -3.59 14.26 4.48
N ARG A 96 -2.53 13.55 4.09
CA ARG A 96 -1.16 14.07 4.06
C ARG A 96 -0.67 14.43 2.67
N THR A 97 -1.33 13.95 1.61
CA THR A 97 -0.89 14.22 0.24
C THR A 97 -1.13 15.68 -0.13
N ILE A 98 -0.04 16.37 -0.46
CA ILE A 98 -0.06 17.71 -1.10
C ILE A 98 0.50 17.67 -2.53
N GLY A 99 0.60 16.46 -3.12
CA GLY A 99 1.12 16.24 -4.47
C GLY A 99 2.57 15.73 -4.54
N GLY A 100 3.22 15.50 -3.40
CA GLY A 100 4.57 14.92 -3.30
C GLY A 100 4.59 13.48 -2.77
N ALA A 101 5.72 13.07 -2.22
CA ALA A 101 5.94 11.75 -1.59
C ALA A 101 6.03 11.86 -0.05
N SER A 102 5.28 12.77 0.56
CA SER A 102 5.40 13.10 1.99
C SER A 102 4.91 11.98 2.90
N TYR A 103 3.85 11.27 2.50
CA TYR A 103 3.42 10.07 3.22
C TYR A 103 4.48 8.98 3.09
N LEU A 104 4.97 8.71 1.87
CA LEU A 104 5.99 7.70 1.63
C LEU A 104 7.29 7.97 2.41
N GLN A 105 7.76 9.22 2.44
CA GLN A 105 8.90 9.67 3.26
C GLN A 105 8.68 9.50 4.76
N PHE A 106 7.43 9.61 5.22
CA PHE A 106 7.11 9.43 6.62
C PHE A 106 7.13 7.95 6.99
N VAL A 107 6.46 7.09 6.21
CA VAL A 107 6.37 5.65 6.52
C VAL A 107 7.69 4.91 6.27
N SER A 108 8.54 5.40 5.37
CA SER A 108 9.87 4.83 5.12
C SER A 108 10.79 4.85 6.35
N GLN A 109 10.53 5.73 7.32
CA GLN A 109 11.26 5.79 8.59
C GLN A 109 10.96 4.58 9.49
N PHE A 110 9.81 3.94 9.31
CA PHE A 110 9.37 2.78 10.09
C PHE A 110 9.65 1.46 9.36
N THR A 111 9.60 1.46 8.03
CA THR A 111 9.90 0.26 7.23
C THR A 111 11.39 0.05 6.99
N GLY A 112 12.21 1.11 7.14
CA GLY A 112 13.65 1.09 6.82
C GLY A 112 13.95 1.09 5.31
N ILE A 113 12.91 1.13 4.46
CA ILE A 113 13.03 1.11 3.00
C ILE A 113 12.95 2.55 2.50
N ASN A 114 14.11 3.11 2.17
CA ASN A 114 14.22 4.45 1.59
C ASN A 114 14.73 4.36 0.14
N PRO A 115 14.28 5.25 -0.75
CA PRO A 115 14.75 5.28 -2.15
C PRO A 115 16.23 5.64 -2.33
N GLY A 116 17.00 5.83 -1.26
CA GLY A 116 18.34 6.38 -1.32
C GLY A 116 18.31 7.89 -1.57
N VAL A 117 19.23 8.61 -0.93
CA VAL A 117 19.58 9.99 -1.28
C VAL A 117 20.64 9.92 -2.37
#